data_AF-A0A950A4F2-F1
#
_entry.id   AF-A0A950A4F2-F1
#
_cell.length_a   1.000
_cell.length_b   1.000
_cell.length_c   1.000
_cell.angle_alpha   90.00
_cell.angle_beta   90.00
_cell.angle_gamma   90.00
#
_symmetry.space_group_name_H-M   'P 1'
#
loop_
_entity.id
_entity.type
_entity.pdbx_description
1 polymer ?
#
loop_
_entity_poly.entity_id
_entity_poly.type
_entity_poly.pdbx_seq_one_letter_code
_entity_poly.pdbx_strand_id
1 'polypeptide(L)'
;MKPARIATCAVLVLRIAYGVALVADPRRLALRWLGPAAEDAPAQVALRGLGAREVILHTGALLATSRGDAVRPWLAASVAGDLADVIATAMGRRRLPPDSTPATAAVGGGAALTSVALAAAVDR
;
A
#
# COMPACT_ATOMS: atom_id res chain seq x y z
N MET A 1 22.68 -6.93 -8.88
CA MET A 1 21.94 -6.89 -7.60
C MET A 1 21.44 -8.29 -7.29
N LYS A 2 21.43 -8.73 -6.02
CA LYS A 2 20.82 -10.02 -5.64
C LYS A 2 19.35 -10.08 -6.11
N PRO A 3 18.80 -11.25 -6.51
CA PRO A 3 17.42 -11.37 -7.00
C PRO A 3 16.38 -10.77 -6.04
N ALA A 4 16.57 -10.97 -4.73
CA ALA A 4 15.70 -10.42 -3.70
C ALA A 4 15.62 -8.88 -3.75
N ARG A 5 16.74 -8.18 -3.97
CA ARG A 5 16.75 -6.71 -4.08
C ARG A 5 16.04 -6.21 -5.33
N ILE A 6 16.13 -6.94 -6.44
CA ILE A 6 15.40 -6.59 -7.68
C ILE A 6 13.89 -6.72 -7.43
N ALA A 7 13.46 -7.82 -6.82
CA ALA A 7 12.06 -8.02 -6.43
C ALA A 7 11.57 -6.93 -5.46
N THR A 8 12.39 -6.57 -4.47
CA THR A 8 12.10 -5.45 -3.57
C THR A 8 11.89 -4.15 -4.35
N CYS A 9 12.83 -3.76 -5.22
CA CYS A 9 12.69 -2.54 -6.02
C CYS A 9 11.42 -2.56 -6.89
N ALA A 10 11.11 -3.69 -7.53
CA ALA A 10 9.92 -3.83 -8.37
C ALA A 10 8.62 -3.60 -7.57
N VAL A 11 8.51 -4.21 -6.38
CA VAL A 11 7.36 -4.00 -5.49
C VAL A 11 7.27 -2.55 -5.00
N LEU A 12 8.40 -1.95 -4.62
CA LEU A 12 8.43 -0.55 -4.18
C LEU A 12 7.99 0.42 -5.29
N VAL A 13 8.45 0.21 -6.52
CA VAL A 13 8.03 1.03 -7.67
C VAL A 13 6.54 0.87 -7.95
N LEU A 14 6.00 -0.36 -7.89
CA LEU A 14 4.58 -0.60 -8.03
C LEU A 14 3.76 0.14 -6.96
N ARG A 15 4.23 0.14 -5.71
CA ARG A 15 3.58 0.83 -4.58
C ARG A 15 3.60 2.34 -4.76
N ILE A 16 4.72 2.90 -5.20
CA ILE A 16 4.83 4.32 -5.54
C ILE A 16 3.84 4.67 -6.66
N ALA A 17 3.78 3.87 -7.73
CA ALA A 17 2.85 4.11 -8.83
C ALA A 17 1.39 4.06 -8.38
N TYR A 18 1.03 3.10 -7.51
CA TYR A 18 -0.29 3.02 -6.89
C TYR A 18 -0.60 4.27 -6.06
N GLY A 19 0.33 4.71 -5.21
CA GLY A 19 0.18 5.91 -4.40
C GLY A 19 -0.01 7.17 -5.25
N VAL A 20 0.81 7.36 -6.30
CA VAL A 20 0.67 8.47 -7.25
C VAL A 20 -0.70 8.45 -7.92
N ALA A 21 -1.14 7.28 -8.39
CA ALA A 21 -2.45 7.14 -9.01
C ALA A 21 -3.59 7.46 -8.03
N LEU A 22 -3.46 7.09 -6.75
CA LEU A 22 -4.43 7.40 -5.71
C LEU A 22 -4.46 8.90 -5.35
N VAL A 23 -3.32 9.59 -5.43
CA VAL A 23 -3.28 11.06 -5.30
C VAL A 23 -3.93 11.75 -6.50
N ALA A 24 -3.64 11.30 -7.71
CA ALA A 24 -4.10 11.92 -8.94
C ALA A 24 -5.61 11.75 -9.16
N ASP A 25 -6.10 10.51 -9.07
CA ASP A 25 -7.49 10.15 -9.31
C ASP A 25 -8.02 9.17 -8.24
N PRO A 26 -8.23 9.66 -7.00
CA PRO A 26 -8.72 8.82 -5.90
C PRO A 26 -10.09 8.23 -6.21
N ARG A 27 -10.93 8.96 -6.95
CA ARG A 27 -12.29 8.57 -7.28
C ARG A 27 -12.31 7.25 -8.05
N ARG A 28 -11.52 7.16 -9.13
CA ARG A 28 -11.49 5.96 -9.98
C ARG A 28 -10.91 4.75 -9.25
N LEU A 29 -9.87 4.94 -8.44
CA LEU A 29 -9.23 3.83 -7.73
C LEU A 29 -10.04 3.34 -6.53
N ALA A 30 -10.69 4.25 -5.80
CA ALA A 30 -11.44 3.90 -4.60
C ALA A 30 -12.89 3.49 -4.89
N LEU A 31 -13.42 3.65 -6.12
CA LEU A 31 -14.82 3.34 -6.43
C LEU A 31 -15.22 1.89 -6.07
N ARG A 32 -14.36 0.90 -6.36
CA ARG A 32 -14.61 -0.51 -5.98
C ARG A 32 -14.47 -0.76 -4.48
N TRP A 33 -13.71 0.08 -3.79
CA TRP A 33 -13.44 -0.06 -2.36
C TRP A 33 -14.49 0.65 -1.49
N LEU A 34 -14.88 1.86 -1.85
CA LEU A 34 -15.77 2.71 -1.06
C LEU A 34 -17.16 2.89 -1.69
N GLY A 35 -17.37 2.40 -2.93
CA GLY A 35 -18.60 2.67 -3.66
C GLY A 35 -18.76 4.16 -4.00
N PRO A 36 -20.00 4.66 -4.09
CA PRO A 36 -20.27 6.07 -4.39
C PRO A 36 -19.59 7.08 -3.44
N ALA A 37 -19.29 6.68 -2.20
CA ALA A 37 -18.60 7.55 -1.23
C ALA A 37 -17.16 7.91 -1.67
N ALA A 38 -16.58 7.20 -2.64
CA ALA A 38 -15.30 7.59 -3.26
C ALA A 38 -15.36 8.94 -3.99
N GLU A 39 -16.56 9.39 -4.37
CA GLU A 39 -16.75 10.66 -5.07
C GLU A 39 -16.79 11.86 -4.10
N ASP A 40 -17.08 11.63 -2.83
CA ASP A 40 -17.25 12.67 -1.81
C ASP A 40 -15.95 13.46 -1.57
N ALA A 41 -16.04 14.78 -1.55
CA ALA A 41 -14.87 15.65 -1.36
C ALA A 41 -14.08 15.34 -0.06
N PRO A 42 -14.71 15.07 1.11
CA PRO A 42 -13.98 14.67 2.31
C PRO A 42 -13.23 13.34 2.15
N ALA A 43 -13.82 12.35 1.48
CA ALA A 43 -13.17 11.06 1.21
C ALA A 43 -11.95 11.24 0.30
N GLN A 44 -12.08 12.09 -0.72
CA GLN A 44 -10.96 12.38 -1.62
C GLN A 44 -9.75 13.01 -0.90
N VAL A 45 -9.96 13.89 0.08
CA VAL A 45 -8.85 14.46 0.88
C VAL A 45 -8.11 13.36 1.62
N ALA A 46 -8.84 12.47 2.31
CA ALA A 46 -8.25 11.36 3.03
C ALA A 46 -7.51 10.38 2.10
N LEU A 47 -8.09 10.05 0.94
CA LEU A 47 -7.50 9.17 -0.06
C LEU A 47 -6.21 9.74 -0.67
N ARG A 48 -6.16 11.06 -0.92
CA ARG A 48 -4.92 11.71 -1.37
C ARG A 48 -3.85 11.70 -0.29
N GLY A 49 -4.23 11.88 0.99
CA GLY A 49 -3.33 11.70 2.12
C GLY A 49 -2.75 10.28 2.19
N LEU A 50 -3.61 9.26 2.01
CA LEU A 50 -3.20 7.87 1.97
C LEU A 50 -2.24 7.58 0.79
N GLY A 51 -2.56 8.09 -0.39
CA GLY A 51 -1.71 7.97 -1.58
C GLY A 51 -0.35 8.66 -1.39
N ALA A 52 -0.32 9.85 -0.79
CA ALA A 52 0.93 10.56 -0.50
C ALA A 52 1.79 9.79 0.51
N ARG A 53 1.18 9.21 1.55
CA ARG A 53 1.86 8.32 2.51
C ARG A 53 2.50 7.13 1.78
N GLU A 54 1.76 6.48 0.90
CA GLU A 54 2.28 5.36 0.09
C GLU A 54 3.50 5.77 -0.73
N VAL A 55 3.44 6.93 -1.40
CA VAL A 55 4.58 7.44 -2.20
C VAL A 55 5.79 7.69 -1.31
N ILE A 56 5.62 8.41 -0.20
CA ILE A 56 6.73 8.79 0.69
C ILE A 56 7.41 7.55 1.27
N LEU A 57 6.62 6.63 1.82
CA LEU A 57 7.14 5.44 2.49
C LEU A 57 7.95 4.57 1.54
N HIS A 58 7.40 4.29 0.35
CA HIS A 58 8.04 3.38 -0.60
C HIS A 58 9.19 4.06 -1.36
N THR A 59 9.17 5.39 -1.52
CA THR A 59 10.33 6.13 -2.02
C THR A 59 11.48 6.07 -1.02
N GLY A 60 11.21 6.25 0.28
CA GLY A 60 12.23 6.08 1.33
C GLY A 60 12.85 4.69 1.33
N ALA A 61 12.01 3.65 1.20
CA ALA A 61 12.48 2.27 1.06
C ALA A 61 13.34 2.05 -0.19
N LEU A 62 12.97 2.67 -1.32
CA LEU A 62 13.69 2.53 -2.59
C LEU A 62 15.06 3.20 -2.52
N LEU A 63 15.12 4.39 -1.90
CA LEU A 63 16.37 5.10 -1.63
C LEU A 63 17.27 4.28 -0.70
N ALA A 64 16.73 3.74 0.40
CA ALA A 64 17.48 2.87 1.30
C ALA A 64 18.06 1.65 0.55
N THR A 65 17.23 1.01 -0.30
CA THR A 65 17.68 -0.11 -1.14
C THR A 65 18.80 0.28 -2.10
N SER A 66 18.71 1.46 -2.73
CA SER A 66 19.73 1.96 -3.68
C SER A 66 21.07 2.30 -3.01
N ARG A 67 21.02 2.77 -1.75
CA ARG A 67 22.20 3.14 -0.95
C ARG A 67 22.82 1.97 -0.21
N GLY A 68 22.13 0.82 -0.17
CA GLY A 68 22.56 -0.34 0.61
C GLY A 68 22.26 -0.22 2.11
N ASP A 69 21.38 0.71 2.49
CA ASP A 69 20.95 0.92 3.87
C ASP A 69 19.92 -0.16 4.30
N ALA A 70 19.54 -0.13 5.59
CA ALA A 70 18.54 -1.05 6.14
C ALA A 70 17.15 -0.82 5.54
N VAL A 71 16.67 -1.79 4.75
CA VAL A 71 15.35 -1.73 4.09
C VAL A 71 14.22 -2.28 4.99
N ARG A 72 14.56 -3.18 5.93
CA ARG A 72 13.58 -3.89 6.77
C ARG A 72 12.63 -2.97 7.57
N PRO A 73 13.08 -1.86 8.19
CA PRO A 73 12.16 -0.97 8.89
C PRO A 73 11.08 -0.37 7.97
N TRP A 74 11.45 -0.06 6.72
CA TRP A 74 10.51 0.46 5.73
C TRP A 74 9.47 -0.59 5.30
N LEU A 75 9.91 -1.83 5.08
CA LEU A 75 9.00 -2.94 4.76
C LEU A 75 8.07 -3.26 5.95
N ALA A 76 8.55 -3.16 7.19
CA ALA A 76 7.71 -3.32 8.38
C ALA A 76 6.64 -2.22 8.47
N ALA A 77 6.99 -0.97 8.17
CA ALA A 77 6.04 0.13 8.09
C ALA A 77 5.01 -0.04 6.95
N SER A 78 5.43 -0.63 5.82
CA SER A 78 4.53 -1.00 4.70
C SER A 78 3.52 -2.06 5.15
N VAL A 79 3.98 -3.13 5.82
CA VAL A 79 3.10 -4.15 6.43
C VAL A 79 2.11 -3.52 7.40
N ALA A 80 2.55 -2.61 8.27
CA ALA A 80 1.65 -1.92 9.20
C ALA A 80 0.59 -1.09 8.47
N GLY A 81 0.93 -0.48 7.33
CA GLY A 81 -0.03 0.21 6.47
C GLY A 81 -1.07 -0.71 5.86
N ASP A 82 -0.64 -1.79 5.23
CA ASP A 82 -1.52 -2.77 4.62
C ASP A 82 -2.51 -3.36 5.66
N LEU A 83 -2.02 -3.69 6.86
CA LEU A 83 -2.86 -4.19 7.94
C LEU A 83 -3.84 -3.13 8.45
N ALA A 84 -3.41 -1.86 8.56
CA ALA A 84 -4.29 -0.78 8.94
C ALA A 84 -5.46 -0.62 7.94
N ASP A 85 -5.20 -0.73 6.64
CA ASP A 85 -6.23 -0.63 5.59
C ASP A 85 -7.22 -1.80 5.65
N VAL A 86 -6.72 -3.02 5.91
CA VAL A 86 -7.56 -4.22 6.11
C VAL A 86 -8.46 -4.05 7.34
N ILE A 87 -7.89 -3.62 8.48
CA ILE A 87 -8.63 -3.42 9.73
C ILE A 87 -9.67 -2.32 9.57
N ALA A 88 -9.30 -1.17 9.00
CA ALA A 88 -10.20 -0.04 8.78
C ALA A 88 -11.37 -0.44 7.87
N THR A 89 -11.10 -1.19 6.79
CA THR A 89 -12.13 -1.71 5.89
C THR A 89 -13.07 -2.68 6.63
N ALA A 90 -12.52 -3.61 7.42
CA ALA A 90 -13.30 -4.59 8.17
C ALA A 90 -14.19 -3.93 9.26
N MET A 91 -13.72 -2.85 9.88
CA MET A 91 -14.50 -2.04 10.83
C MET A 91 -15.62 -1.27 10.12
N GLY A 92 -15.37 -0.77 8.91
CA GLY A 92 -16.32 -0.04 8.09
C GLY A 92 -17.33 -0.90 7.31
N ARG A 93 -17.14 -2.23 7.27
CA ARG A 93 -17.78 -3.16 6.31
C ARG A 93 -19.29 -3.01 6.09
N ARG A 94 -20.06 -2.61 7.10
CA ARG A 94 -21.52 -2.45 6.99
C ARG A 94 -21.96 -1.28 6.11
N ARG A 95 -21.04 -0.34 5.85
CA ARG A 95 -21.26 0.86 5.02
C ARG A 95 -20.48 0.82 3.71
N LEU A 96 -19.87 -0.32 3.38
CA LEU A 96 -19.07 -0.51 2.18
C LEU A 96 -19.76 -1.49 1.23
N PRO A 97 -19.40 -1.50 -0.06
CA PRO A 97 -19.82 -2.56 -0.97
C PRO A 97 -19.50 -3.97 -0.40
N PRO A 98 -20.32 -5.00 -0.70
CA PRO A 98 -20.16 -6.34 -0.13
C PRO A 98 -18.77 -6.95 -0.37
N ASP A 99 -18.19 -6.68 -1.52
CA ASP A 99 -16.90 -7.25 -1.93
C ASP A 99 -15.69 -6.48 -1.39
N SER A 100 -15.89 -5.31 -0.77
CA SER A 100 -14.78 -4.46 -0.34
C SER A 100 -13.95 -5.10 0.77
N THR A 101 -14.58 -5.75 1.74
CA THR A 101 -13.84 -6.43 2.82
C THR A 101 -13.00 -7.61 2.30
N PRO A 102 -13.57 -8.60 1.57
CA PRO A 102 -12.76 -9.71 1.06
C PRO A 102 -11.72 -9.25 0.04
N ALA A 103 -12.03 -8.28 -0.82
CA ALA A 103 -11.06 -7.74 -1.78
C ALA A 103 -9.89 -7.03 -1.08
N THR A 104 -10.16 -6.16 -0.11
CA THR A 104 -9.10 -5.47 0.65
C THR A 104 -8.30 -6.47 1.50
N ALA A 105 -8.94 -7.47 2.11
CA ALA A 105 -8.23 -8.52 2.84
C ALA A 105 -7.27 -9.30 1.92
N ALA A 106 -7.70 -9.65 0.71
CA ALA A 106 -6.86 -10.35 -0.26
C ALA A 106 -5.69 -9.46 -0.75
N VAL A 107 -5.97 -8.23 -1.16
CA VAL A 107 -4.95 -7.33 -1.71
C VAL A 107 -4.00 -6.81 -0.62
N GLY A 108 -4.54 -6.26 0.46
CA GLY A 108 -3.76 -5.75 1.59
C GLY A 108 -3.03 -6.87 2.34
N GLY A 109 -3.71 -7.98 2.63
CA GLY A 109 -3.08 -9.15 3.26
C GLY A 109 -2.00 -9.77 2.38
N GLY A 110 -2.23 -9.89 1.06
CA GLY A 110 -1.22 -10.35 0.11
C GLY A 110 -0.02 -9.41 0.01
N ALA A 111 -0.25 -8.09 0.00
CA ALA A 111 0.81 -7.09 0.01
C ALA A 111 1.65 -7.17 1.30
N ALA A 112 1.00 -7.29 2.46
CA ALA A 112 1.67 -7.46 3.75
C ALA A 112 2.56 -8.73 3.76
N LEU A 113 2.01 -9.88 3.32
CA LEU A 113 2.78 -11.12 3.22
C LEU A 113 3.96 -10.99 2.25
N THR A 114 3.78 -10.29 1.13
CA THR A 114 4.85 -10.01 0.17
C THR A 114 5.96 -9.18 0.81
N SER A 115 5.62 -8.11 1.54
CA SER A 115 6.57 -7.25 2.25
C SER A 115 7.32 -8.00 3.35
N VAL A 116 6.64 -8.90 4.09
CA VAL A 116 7.28 -9.80 5.07
C VAL A 116 8.29 -10.74 4.39
N ALA A 117 7.89 -11.38 3.28
CA ALA A 117 8.76 -12.29 2.54
C ALA A 117 10.01 -11.56 2.00
N LEU A 118 9.85 -10.36 1.44
CA LEU A 118 10.95 -9.52 0.98
C LEU A 118 11.86 -9.10 2.13
N ALA A 119 11.30 -8.71 3.28
CA ALA A 119 12.08 -8.34 4.46
C ALA A 119 12.94 -9.50 4.98
N ALA A 120 12.45 -10.74 4.90
CA ALA A 120 13.20 -11.93 5.27
C ALA A 120 14.27 -12.33 4.23
N ALA A 121 14.10 -11.93 2.97
CA ALA A 121 14.99 -12.30 1.87
C ALA A 121 16.08 -11.25 1.57
N VAL A 122 15.84 -9.97 1.85
CA VAL A 122 16.73 -8.86 1.44
C VAL A 122 18.11 -8.88 2.11
N ASP A 123 18.20 -9.48 3.30
CA ASP A 123 19.44 -9.61 4.08
C ASP A 123 20.22 -10.92 3.78
N ARG A 124 19.62 -11.86 3.02
CA ARG A 124 20.26 -13.14 2.64
C ARG A 124 21.11 -12.95 1.38
#